data_AF-A0A8T4QHC5-F1
#
_entry.id   AF-A0A8T4QHC5-F1
#
_cell.length_a   1.000
_cell.length_b   1.000
_cell.length_c   1.000
_cell.angle_alpha   90.00
_cell.angle_beta   90.00
_cell.angle_gamma   90.00
#
_symmetry.space_group_name_H-M   'P 1'
#
loop_
_entity.id
_entity.type
_entity.pdbx_description
1 polymer ?
#
loop_
_entity_poly.entity_id
_entity_poly.type
_entity_poly.pdbx_seq_one_letter_code
_entity_poly.pdbx_strand_id
1 'polypeptide(L)'
;MKAISTAPGFFRSLEPIEGGLEALTEMESLGHKVFICTSPLGAYQNCVAEKFEWIDKHIGKGWIKKIIITGDKTIVTGDYLIDDRPEIEGVESTPAWKHILYDQPYNHNVNKRRLTWTNYKEILNLQF
;
A
#
# COMPACT_ATOMS: atom_id res chain seq x y z
N MET A 1 17.56 12.56 1.63
CA MET A 1 16.30 11.87 1.29
C MET A 1 15.06 12.75 1.51
N LYS A 2 14.89 13.44 2.66
CA LYS A 2 13.74 14.33 2.94
C LYS A 2 13.48 15.45 1.92
N ALA A 3 14.50 16.03 1.30
CA ALA A 3 14.33 17.18 0.40
C ALA A 3 13.71 16.82 -0.96
N ILE A 4 13.83 15.56 -1.41
CA ILE A 4 13.34 15.13 -2.73
C ILE A 4 11.85 14.78 -2.65
N SER A 5 11.43 14.14 -1.55
CA SER A 5 10.03 13.71 -1.37
C SER A 5 9.02 14.85 -1.19
N THR A 6 9.49 16.11 -1.09
CA THR A 6 8.63 17.29 -0.97
C THR A 6 8.54 18.09 -2.27
N ALA A 7 9.37 17.74 -3.27
CA ALA A 7 9.37 18.42 -4.55
C ALA A 7 8.05 18.15 -5.30
N PRO A 8 7.46 19.17 -5.97
CA PRO A 8 6.33 18.96 -6.86
C PRO A 8 6.65 17.91 -7.92
N GLY A 9 5.71 17.02 -8.16
CA GLY A 9 5.77 15.93 -9.13
C GLY A 9 6.42 14.65 -8.60
N PHE A 10 7.04 14.65 -7.41
CA PHE A 10 7.77 13.49 -6.90
C PHE A 10 6.89 12.24 -6.80
N PHE A 11 5.71 12.34 -6.19
CA PHE A 11 4.84 11.18 -5.99
C PHE A 11 4.17 10.78 -7.30
N ARG A 12 3.75 11.76 -8.10
CA ARG A 12 3.13 11.51 -9.40
C ARG A 12 4.07 10.84 -10.41
N SER A 13 5.38 11.07 -10.30
CA SER A 13 6.38 10.54 -11.21
C SER A 13 6.91 9.16 -10.82
N LEU A 14 6.50 8.59 -9.68
CA LEU A 14 6.95 7.24 -9.30
C LEU A 14 6.45 6.23 -10.34
N GLU A 15 7.27 5.24 -10.66
CA GLU A 15 6.82 4.12 -11.48
C GLU A 15 6.14 3.07 -10.60
N PRO A 16 5.10 2.38 -11.10
CA PRO A 16 4.52 1.23 -10.41
C PRO A 16 5.56 0.14 -10.18
N ILE A 17 5.43 -0.55 -9.05
CA ILE A 17 6.19 -1.78 -8.84
C ILE A 17 5.62 -2.85 -9.77
N GLU A 18 6.51 -3.55 -10.48
CA GLU A 18 6.15 -4.62 -11.42
C GLU A 18 5.19 -5.64 -10.78
N GLY A 19 4.12 -5.98 -11.50
CA GLY A 19 3.07 -6.90 -11.05
C GLY A 19 2.07 -6.31 -10.05
N GLY A 20 2.32 -5.11 -9.50
CA GLY A 20 1.47 -4.52 -8.46
C GLY A 20 0.09 -4.12 -8.97
N LEU A 21 0.00 -3.53 -10.16
CA LEU A 21 -1.28 -3.07 -10.72
C LEU A 21 -2.15 -4.26 -11.14
N GLU A 22 -1.51 -5.29 -11.70
CA GLU A 22 -2.13 -6.55 -12.09
C GLU A 22 -2.66 -7.29 -10.86
N ALA A 23 -1.86 -7.38 -9.78
CA ALA A 23 -2.28 -8.02 -8.54
C ALA A 23 -3.50 -7.35 -7.91
N LEU A 24 -3.54 -6.00 -7.90
CA LEU A 24 -4.69 -5.25 -7.43
C LEU A 24 -5.96 -5.59 -8.22
N THR A 25 -5.88 -5.58 -9.55
CA THR A 25 -7.01 -5.87 -10.45
C THR A 25 -7.46 -7.33 -10.35
N GLU A 26 -6.51 -8.25 -10.27
CA GLU A 26 -6.78 -9.69 -10.16
C GLU A 26 -7.48 -10.02 -8.83
N MET A 27 -7.00 -9.48 -7.71
CA MET A 27 -7.67 -9.66 -6.41
C MET A 27 -9.12 -9.14 -6.43
N GLU A 28 -9.40 -8.01 -7.09
CA GLU A 28 -10.77 -7.54 -7.26
C GLU A 28 -11.62 -8.50 -8.11
N SER A 29 -11.05 -9.04 -9.18
CA SER A 29 -11.76 -9.98 -10.07
C SER A 29 -12.10 -11.30 -9.37
N LEU A 30 -11.30 -11.70 -8.38
CA LEU A 30 -11.56 -12.85 -7.50
C LEU A 30 -12.60 -12.54 -6.39
N GLY A 31 -13.15 -11.32 -6.36
CA GLY A 31 -14.19 -10.91 -5.41
C GLY A 31 -13.66 -10.35 -4.09
N HIS A 32 -12.36 -10.12 -3.95
CA HIS A 32 -11.81 -9.47 -2.76
C HIS A 32 -12.06 -7.96 -2.79
N LYS A 33 -12.27 -7.38 -1.59
CA LYS A 33 -12.38 -5.92 -1.44
C LYS A 33 -10.98 -5.35 -1.22
N VAL A 34 -10.46 -4.64 -2.22
CA VAL A 34 -9.10 -4.10 -2.19
C VAL A 34 -9.14 -2.59 -1.97
N PHE A 35 -8.33 -2.12 -1.01
CA PHE A 35 -8.17 -0.70 -0.69
C PHE A 35 -6.71 -0.32 -0.68
N ILE A 36 -6.43 0.93 -1.03
CA ILE A 36 -5.08 1.51 -0.98
C ILE A 36 -4.98 2.33 0.29
N CYS A 37 -4.32 1.77 1.29
CA CYS A 37 -4.10 2.42 2.58
C CYS A 37 -2.71 3.05 2.63
N THR A 38 -2.63 4.38 2.52
CA THR A 38 -1.37 5.12 2.42
C THR A 38 -1.27 6.22 3.49
N SER A 39 -0.05 6.54 3.91
CA SER A 39 0.18 7.61 4.89
C SER A 39 0.63 8.89 4.20
N PRO A 40 0.13 10.06 4.65
CA PRO A 40 0.66 11.33 4.20
C PRO A 40 2.03 11.58 4.81
N LEU A 41 2.93 12.25 4.08
CA LEU A 41 4.12 12.83 4.71
C LEU A 41 3.72 14.12 5.44
N GLY A 42 4.47 14.48 6.50
CA GLY A 42 4.25 15.74 7.23
C GLY A 42 4.36 16.98 6.34
N ALA A 43 5.18 16.92 5.29
CA ALA A 43 5.21 17.90 4.19
C ALA A 43 4.17 17.49 3.13
N TYR A 44 2.89 17.70 3.45
CA TYR A 44 1.77 17.10 2.73
C TYR A 44 1.41 17.80 1.41
N GLN A 45 1.90 19.02 1.16
CA GLN A 45 1.43 19.92 0.09
C GLN A 45 1.42 19.26 -1.29
N ASN A 46 2.49 18.53 -1.61
CA ASN A 46 2.66 17.80 -2.87
C ASN A 46 2.49 16.27 -2.70
N CYS A 47 2.05 15.82 -1.52
CA CYS A 47 1.98 14.40 -1.21
C CYS A 47 0.59 13.82 -1.47
N VAL A 48 -0.44 14.46 -0.89
CA VAL A 48 -1.79 13.91 -0.89
C VAL A 48 -2.40 13.94 -2.28
N ALA A 49 -2.47 15.11 -2.92
CA ALA A 49 -3.06 15.26 -4.25
C ALA A 49 -2.32 14.41 -5.29
N GLU A 50 -0.99 14.39 -5.27
CA GLU A 50 -0.21 13.61 -6.25
C GLU A 50 -0.39 12.11 -6.09
N LYS A 51 -0.67 11.59 -4.89
CA LYS A 51 -1.06 10.18 -4.71
C LYS A 51 -2.38 9.87 -5.40
N PHE A 52 -3.36 10.77 -5.35
CA PHE A 52 -4.61 10.62 -6.11
C PHE A 52 -4.36 10.67 -7.61
N GLU A 53 -3.57 11.64 -8.07
CA GLU A 53 -3.19 11.76 -9.50
C GLU A 53 -2.45 10.52 -10.00
N TRP A 54 -1.56 9.95 -9.19
CA TRP A 54 -0.84 8.72 -9.51
C TRP A 54 -1.80 7.55 -9.69
N ILE A 55 -2.77 7.38 -8.78
CA ILE A 55 -3.76 6.31 -8.87
C ILE A 55 -4.66 6.48 -10.09
N ASP A 56 -5.12 7.70 -10.37
CA ASP A 56 -5.92 7.97 -11.56
C ASP A 56 -5.14 7.65 -12.84
N LYS A 57 -3.87 8.07 -12.91
CA LYS A 57 -2.98 7.83 -14.06
C LYS A 57 -2.71 6.35 -14.31
N HIS A 58 -2.39 5.58 -13.26
CA HIS A 58 -1.87 4.22 -13.42
C HIS A 58 -2.94 3.12 -13.30
N ILE A 59 -4.02 3.36 -12.56
CA ILE A 59 -5.06 2.35 -12.29
C ILE A 59 -6.43 2.80 -12.82
N GLY A 60 -6.72 4.10 -12.69
CA GLY A 60 -7.92 4.72 -13.23
C GLY A 60 -8.83 5.31 -12.14
N LYS A 61 -9.58 6.34 -12.53
CA LYS A 61 -10.47 7.15 -11.67
C LYS A 61 -11.40 6.36 -10.74
N GLY A 62 -11.81 5.15 -11.12
CA GLY A 62 -12.65 4.28 -10.29
C GLY A 62 -12.00 3.89 -8.95
N TRP A 63 -10.66 3.83 -8.91
CA TRP A 63 -9.89 3.47 -7.72
C TRP A 63 -9.73 4.60 -6.71
N ILE A 64 -10.04 5.84 -7.08
CA ILE A 64 -10.00 6.99 -6.17
C ILE A 64 -10.87 6.75 -4.93
N LYS A 65 -12.03 6.09 -5.09
CA LYS A 65 -12.95 5.77 -3.99
C LYS A 65 -12.46 4.67 -3.06
N LYS A 66 -11.34 4.01 -3.40
CA LYS A 66 -10.72 2.92 -2.64
C LYS A 66 -9.45 3.37 -1.91
N ILE A 67 -9.13 4.66 -1.94
CA ILE A 67 -7.99 5.23 -1.24
C ILE A 67 -8.40 5.59 0.19
N ILE A 68 -7.60 5.12 1.15
CA ILE A 68 -7.65 5.52 2.56
C ILE A 68 -6.33 6.24 2.87
N ILE A 69 -6.41 7.52 3.18
CA ILE A 69 -5.25 8.30 3.64
C ILE A 69 -5.32 8.43 5.15
N THR A 70 -4.33 7.87 5.84
CA THR A 70 -4.25 7.93 7.29
C THR A 70 -2.81 7.88 7.79
N GLY A 71 -2.52 8.69 8.82
CA GLY A 71 -1.26 8.59 9.56
C GLY A 71 -1.22 7.35 10.48
N ASP A 72 -2.39 6.82 10.82
CA ASP A 72 -2.55 5.66 11.69
C ASP A 72 -3.32 4.56 10.94
N LYS A 73 -2.62 3.48 10.56
CA LYS A 73 -3.23 2.34 9.86
C LYS A 73 -3.86 1.33 10.83
N THR A 74 -3.60 1.43 12.12
CA THR A 74 -4.10 0.49 13.15
C THR A 74 -5.62 0.58 13.30
N ILE A 75 -6.20 1.74 13.03
CA ILE A 75 -7.65 1.98 13.07
C ILE A 75 -8.40 1.51 11.81
N VAL A 76 -7.69 1.13 10.75
CA VAL A 76 -8.31 0.65 9.51
C VAL A 76 -8.67 -0.82 9.69
N THR A 77 -9.90 -1.19 9.34
CA THR A 77 -10.38 -2.58 9.44
C THR A 77 -10.22 -3.33 8.12
N GLY A 78 -9.70 -4.55 8.18
CA GLY A 78 -9.58 -5.48 7.06
C GLY A 78 -8.98 -6.80 7.51
N ASP A 79 -8.93 -7.79 6.64
CA ASP A 79 -8.33 -9.11 6.95
C ASP A 79 -6.79 -9.08 6.88
N TYR A 80 -6.24 -8.31 5.93
CA TYR A 80 -4.82 -8.19 5.67
C TYR A 80 -4.40 -6.74 5.44
N LEU A 81 -3.20 -6.40 5.91
CA LEU A 81 -2.48 -5.19 5.52
C LEU A 81 -1.16 -5.62 4.88
N ILE A 82 -0.95 -5.24 3.62
CA ILE A 82 0.31 -5.43 2.91
C ILE A 82 1.07 -4.11 2.97
N ASP A 83 2.20 -4.08 3.66
CA ASP A 83 2.98 -2.87 3.92
C ASP A 83 4.47 -3.23 4.08
N ASP A 84 5.36 -2.40 3.55
CA ASP A 84 6.81 -2.61 3.58
C ASP A 84 7.47 -2.11 4.89
N ARG A 85 6.77 -1.31 5.69
CA ARG A 85 7.22 -0.91 7.02
C ARG A 85 7.15 -2.12 7.97
N PRO A 86 8.27 -2.51 8.63
CA PRO A 86 8.32 -3.68 9.51
C PRO A 86 7.27 -3.72 10.62
N GLU A 87 7.12 -2.60 11.31
CA GLU A 87 6.19 -2.46 12.43
C GLU A 87 5.27 -1.25 12.22
N ILE A 88 3.97 -1.52 12.32
CA ILE A 88 2.90 -0.55 12.16
C ILE A 88 2.34 -0.25 13.54
N GLU A 89 2.55 0.98 14.00
CA GLU A 89 2.14 1.44 15.33
C GLU A 89 1.07 2.52 15.20
N GLY A 90 0.23 2.62 16.22
CA GLY A 90 -0.88 3.56 16.26
C GLY A 90 -1.64 3.45 17.58
N VAL A 91 -2.87 3.96 17.60
CA VAL A 91 -3.71 3.96 18.79
C VAL A 91 -4.25 2.56 19.12
N GLU A 92 -4.50 1.71 18.11
CA GLU A 92 -4.97 0.36 18.32
C GLU A 92 -3.79 -0.60 18.48
N SER A 93 -3.70 -1.19 19.67
CA SER A 93 -2.66 -2.14 20.04
C SER A 93 -2.80 -3.50 19.35
N THR A 94 -4.02 -3.86 18.95
CA THR A 94 -4.33 -5.12 18.26
C THR A 94 -5.16 -4.82 17.00
N PRO A 95 -4.52 -4.38 15.90
CA PRO A 95 -5.23 -4.07 14.66
C PRO A 95 -6.01 -5.28 14.14
N ALA A 96 -7.15 -5.03 13.48
CA ALA A 96 -8.01 -6.10 12.98
C ALA A 96 -7.36 -6.95 11.87
N TRP A 97 -6.45 -6.34 11.09
CA TRP A 97 -5.76 -7.01 9.99
C TRP A 97 -4.54 -7.80 10.45
N LYS A 98 -4.21 -8.84 9.68
CA LYS A 98 -2.92 -9.52 9.76
C LYS A 98 -1.90 -8.79 8.88
N HIS A 99 -0.77 -8.41 9.46
CA HIS A 99 0.30 -7.78 8.69
C HIS A 99 1.03 -8.79 7.82
N ILE A 100 1.11 -8.50 6.52
CA ILE A 100 2.00 -9.17 5.58
C ILE A 100 3.06 -8.17 5.14
N LEU A 101 4.32 -8.47 5.42
CA LEU A 101 5.44 -7.58 5.09
C LEU A 101 5.70 -7.60 3.58
N TYR A 102 5.59 -6.47 2.90
CA TYR A 102 6.04 -6.39 1.51
C TYR A 102 7.56 -6.36 1.47
N ASP A 103 8.18 -7.26 0.70
CA ASP A 103 9.63 -7.41 0.66
C ASP A 103 10.32 -6.16 0.09
N GLN A 104 11.26 -5.59 0.86
CA GLN A 104 12.11 -4.50 0.44
C GLN A 104 13.53 -4.69 1.02
N PRO A 105 14.60 -4.23 0.34
CA PRO A 105 15.97 -4.44 0.81
C PRO A 105 16.24 -4.01 2.25
N TYR A 106 15.55 -2.95 2.71
CA TYR A 106 15.76 -2.40 4.04
C TYR A 106 15.01 -3.15 5.16
N ASN A 107 14.15 -4.13 4.85
CA ASN A 107 13.39 -4.91 5.82
C ASN A 107 13.76 -6.41 5.85
N HIS A 108 14.84 -6.80 5.18
CA HIS A 108 15.30 -8.20 5.08
C HIS A 108 15.75 -8.79 6.41
N ASN A 109 16.13 -7.96 7.38
CA ASN A 109 16.53 -8.39 8.73
C ASN A 109 15.33 -8.77 9.63
N VAL A 110 14.09 -8.60 9.17
CA VAL A 110 12.88 -8.82 9.96
C VAL A 110 12.25 -10.16 9.59
N ASN A 111 12.10 -11.07 10.56
CA ASN A 111 11.45 -12.36 10.34
C ASN A 111 9.92 -12.23 10.51
N LYS A 112 9.20 -12.03 9.41
CA LYS A 112 7.74 -11.87 9.36
C LYS A 112 7.20 -12.54 8.10
N ARG A 113 5.92 -12.95 8.10
CA ARG A 113 5.25 -13.44 6.89
C ARG A 113 5.33 -12.34 5.83
N ARG A 114 5.92 -12.66 4.67
CA ARG A 114 6.26 -11.68 3.64
C ARG A 114 5.83 -12.10 2.25
N LEU A 115 5.64 -11.12 1.37
CA LEU A 115 5.33 -11.34 -0.04
C LEU A 115 6.04 -10.33 -0.96
N THR A 116 6.06 -10.67 -2.23
CA THR A 116 6.26 -9.80 -3.39
C THR A 116 5.05 -9.96 -4.31
N TRP A 117 4.90 -9.11 -5.33
CA TRP A 117 3.86 -9.30 -6.34
C TRP A 117 4.06 -10.53 -7.23
N THR A 118 5.19 -11.25 -7.10
CA THR A 118 5.41 -12.52 -7.80
C THR A 118 4.85 -13.73 -7.04
N ASN A 119 4.72 -13.66 -5.70
CA ASN A 119 4.25 -14.78 -4.87
C ASN A 119 2.97 -14.48 -4.07
N TYR A 120 2.37 -13.30 -4.26
CA TYR A 120 1.22 -12.84 -3.46
C TYR A 120 0.05 -13.83 -3.44
N LYS A 121 -0.22 -14.57 -4.53
CA LYS A 121 -1.30 -15.56 -4.62
C LYS A 121 -1.13 -16.69 -3.61
N GLU A 122 0.08 -17.24 -3.54
CA GLU A 122 0.44 -18.28 -2.59
C GLU A 122 0.36 -17.74 -1.16
N ILE A 123 0.99 -16.58 -0.92
CA ILE A 123 1.06 -16.02 0.43
C ILE A 123 -0.32 -15.59 0.94
N LEU A 124 -1.23 -15.12 0.09
CA LEU A 124 -2.58 -14.73 0.50
C LEU A 124 -3.58 -15.89 0.43
N ASN A 125 -3.15 -17.09 0.01
CA ASN A 125 -4.01 -18.26 -0.22
C ASN A 125 -5.19 -17.95 -1.15
N LEU A 126 -4.95 -17.20 -2.23
CA LEU A 126 -5.99 -16.89 -3.21
C LEU A 126 -6.30 -18.17 -3.99
N GLN A 127 -7.52 -18.70 -3.84
CA GLN A 127 -8.00 -19.86 -4.61
C GLN A 127 -8.64 -19.39 -5.91
N PHE A 128 -8.34 -20.09 -7.00
CA PHE A 128 -8.90 -19.90 -8.34
C PHE A 128 -10.04 -20.88 -8.60
#